data_AF-A0AAW0J5K9-F1
#
_entry.id   AF-A0AAW0J5K9-F1
#
_cell.length_a   1.000
_cell.length_b   1.000
_cell.length_c   1.000
_cell.angle_alpha   90.00
_cell.angle_beta   90.00
_cell.angle_gamma   90.00
#
_symmetry.space_group_name_H-M   'P 1'
#
loop_
_entity.id
_entity.type
_entity.pdbx_description
1 polymer ?
#
loop_
_entity_poly.entity_id
_entity_poly.type
_entity_poly.pdbx_seq_one_letter_code
_entity_poly.pdbx_strand_id
1 'polypeptide(L)'
;MGSFKHFILAFFGGFALIHLVDAQAQSGFISIACGSPANYNYSEPKTGINYISDAEFIDTGISQEISAVYKGSFQQQVWNLRSFPQGIRNCYNISITQGTKYLIRGTFFYGNYDGQSKLPQFDIHLGVNMWDTVNITNVTIPVIKELIHVPSQTNLQVCLVNTGLGMPFISAIELPRYL
;
A
#
# COMPACT_ATOMS: atom_id res chain seq x y z
N MET A 1 -78.69 -10.48 15.56
CA MET A 1 -78.19 -9.07 15.62
C MET A 1 -76.68 -9.15 15.51
N GLY A 2 -76.15 -8.99 14.29
CA GLY A 2 -74.77 -9.30 13.94
C GLY A 2 -73.77 -8.25 14.43
N SER A 3 -72.62 -8.74 14.89
CA SER A 3 -71.43 -7.98 15.26
C SER A 3 -70.77 -7.37 14.00
N PHE A 4 -70.43 -6.07 14.05
CA PHE A 4 -69.53 -5.47 13.08
C PHE A 4 -68.61 -4.46 13.79
N LYS A 5 -67.49 -4.96 14.32
CA LYS A 5 -66.39 -4.14 14.82
C LYS A 5 -65.50 -3.78 13.62
N HIS A 6 -65.56 -2.53 13.16
CA HIS A 6 -64.58 -1.99 12.21
C HIS A 6 -63.36 -1.51 12.99
N PHE A 7 -62.28 -2.29 12.96
CA PHE A 7 -60.96 -1.84 13.42
C PHE A 7 -60.17 -1.38 12.20
N ILE A 8 -59.94 -0.07 12.08
CA ILE A 8 -59.15 0.52 10.99
C ILE A 8 -57.68 0.18 11.24
N LEU A 9 -57.07 -0.63 10.36
CA LEU A 9 -55.63 -0.88 10.31
C LEU A 9 -54.94 0.31 9.63
N ALA A 10 -54.30 1.18 10.42
CA ALA A 10 -53.41 2.21 9.90
C ALA A 10 -52.00 1.62 9.71
N PHE A 11 -51.66 1.27 8.47
CA PHE A 11 -50.33 0.82 8.07
C PHE A 11 -49.43 2.04 7.82
N PHE A 12 -48.75 2.54 8.85
CA PHE A 12 -47.67 3.52 8.67
C PHE A 12 -46.37 2.79 8.34
N GLY A 13 -46.15 2.56 7.04
CA GLY A 13 -44.87 2.06 6.53
C GLY A 13 -43.77 3.09 6.77
N GLY A 14 -42.78 2.74 7.59
CA GLY A 14 -41.58 3.54 7.79
C GLY A 14 -40.74 3.58 6.53
N PHE A 15 -40.53 4.76 5.96
CA PHE A 15 -39.50 4.98 4.95
C PHE A 15 -38.13 4.99 5.63
N ALA A 16 -37.45 3.85 5.66
CA ALA A 16 -36.03 3.80 5.95
C ALA A 16 -35.27 4.41 4.75
N LEU A 17 -34.81 5.64 4.91
CA LEU A 17 -33.79 6.24 4.04
C LEU A 17 -32.50 5.45 4.21
N ILE A 18 -32.30 4.46 3.35
CA ILE A 18 -31.03 3.76 3.21
C ILE A 18 -30.07 4.78 2.58
N HIS A 19 -29.26 5.44 3.41
CA HIS A 19 -28.09 6.14 2.94
C HIS A 19 -27.11 5.10 2.40
N LEU A 20 -27.23 4.81 1.10
CA LEU A 20 -26.15 4.22 0.32
C LEU A 20 -25.02 5.25 0.30
N VAL A 21 -24.13 5.17 1.29
CA VAL A 21 -22.81 5.76 1.16
C VAL A 21 -22.11 4.94 0.08
N ASP A 22 -22.06 5.50 -1.11
CA ASP A 22 -21.30 4.98 -2.23
C ASP A 22 -19.82 5.06 -1.84
N ALA A 23 -19.32 4.00 -1.20
CA ALA A 23 -17.90 3.76 -1.14
C ALA A 23 -17.49 3.48 -2.58
N GLN A 24 -17.01 4.52 -3.27
CA GLN A 24 -16.37 4.40 -4.56
C GLN A 24 -15.12 3.54 -4.35
N ALA A 25 -15.33 2.23 -4.31
CA ALA A 25 -14.28 1.24 -4.20
C ALA A 25 -13.36 1.49 -5.37
N GLN A 26 -12.08 1.70 -5.09
CA GLN A 26 -11.04 1.83 -6.08
C GLN A 26 -10.88 0.47 -6.77
N SER A 27 -11.84 0.14 -7.64
CA SER A 27 -11.95 -1.11 -8.37
C SER A 27 -10.78 -1.19 -9.35
N GLY A 28 -9.63 -1.65 -8.86
CA GLY A 28 -8.43 -1.84 -9.67
C GLY A 28 -7.20 -1.02 -9.28
N PHE A 29 -7.10 -0.50 -8.06
CA PHE A 29 -5.86 0.12 -7.58
C PHE A 29 -5.54 -0.43 -6.19
N ILE A 30 -4.39 -1.06 -6.06
CA ILE A 30 -3.87 -1.55 -4.78
C ILE A 30 -2.78 -0.57 -4.35
N SER A 31 -2.90 0.04 -3.17
CA SER A 31 -1.88 0.92 -2.60
C SER A 31 -1.54 0.46 -1.19
N ILE A 32 -0.28 0.13 -0.95
CA ILE A 32 0.21 -0.47 0.29
C ILE A 32 1.16 0.51 0.96
N ALA A 33 0.83 0.94 2.18
CA ALA A 33 1.67 1.75 3.05
C ALA A 33 2.58 0.83 3.89
N CYS A 34 3.85 0.72 3.48
CA CYS A 34 4.78 -0.24 4.04
C CYS A 34 5.24 0.19 5.44
N GLY A 35 5.30 -0.76 6.36
CA GLY A 35 5.61 -0.50 7.77
C GLY A 35 4.51 0.23 8.54
N SER A 36 3.33 0.48 7.98
CA SER A 36 2.22 1.02 8.75
C SER A 36 1.62 -0.05 9.68
N PRO A 37 1.00 0.33 10.82
CA PRO A 37 0.42 -0.63 11.76
C PRO A 37 -0.58 -1.57 11.08
N ALA A 38 -0.66 -2.82 11.55
CA ALA A 38 -1.63 -3.77 11.03
C ALA A 38 -3.06 -3.24 11.16
N ASN A 39 -3.93 -3.54 10.18
CA ASN A 39 -5.31 -3.05 10.10
C ASN A 39 -5.45 -1.52 10.02
N TYR A 40 -4.38 -0.80 9.69
CA TYR A 40 -4.42 0.64 9.49
C TYR A 40 -4.68 0.97 8.01
N ASN A 41 -5.84 1.58 7.75
CA ASN A 41 -6.25 2.05 6.44
C ASN A 41 -6.52 3.56 6.50
N TYR A 42 -6.13 4.29 5.46
CA TYR A 42 -6.37 5.73 5.38
C TYR A 42 -6.46 6.19 3.93
N SER A 43 -7.07 7.35 3.72
CA SER A 43 -7.04 8.06 2.43
C SER A 43 -6.03 9.19 2.53
N GLU A 44 -5.05 9.24 1.62
CA GLU A 44 -4.06 10.32 1.59
C GLU A 44 -4.75 11.64 1.21
N PRO A 45 -4.75 12.66 2.09
CA PRO A 45 -5.56 13.86 1.89
C PRO A 45 -5.30 14.64 0.60
N LYS A 46 -4.07 14.60 0.08
CA LYS A 46 -3.72 15.34 -1.15
C LYS A 46 -4.15 14.65 -2.43
N THR A 47 -4.16 13.31 -2.45
CA THR A 47 -4.39 12.53 -3.67
C THR A 47 -5.73 11.79 -3.67
N GLY A 48 -6.34 11.60 -2.48
CA GLY A 48 -7.52 10.77 -2.28
C GLY A 48 -7.25 9.26 -2.41
N ILE A 49 -5.99 8.84 -2.57
CA ILE A 49 -5.62 7.44 -2.73
C ILE A 49 -5.78 6.73 -1.39
N ASN A 50 -6.48 5.60 -1.39
CA ASN A 50 -6.62 4.75 -0.22
C ASN A 50 -5.39 3.84 -0.09
N TYR A 51 -4.77 3.84 1.08
CA TYR A 51 -3.69 2.93 1.43
C TYR A 51 -4.14 1.94 2.50
N ILE A 52 -3.65 0.71 2.36
CA ILE A 52 -3.78 -0.36 3.33
C ILE A 52 -2.41 -0.73 3.90
N SER A 53 -2.38 -1.37 5.06
CA SER A 53 -1.14 -1.84 5.68
C SER A 53 -0.45 -2.96 4.90
N ASP A 54 0.88 -3.06 5.01
CA ASP A 54 1.63 -4.16 4.42
C ASP A 54 1.57 -5.49 5.18
N ALA A 55 0.92 -5.51 6.35
CA ALA A 55 0.94 -6.65 7.26
C ALA A 55 0.45 -7.97 6.64
N GLU A 56 -0.47 -7.93 5.66
CA GLU A 56 -0.98 -9.13 4.98
C GLU A 56 -0.13 -9.58 3.79
N PHE A 57 0.88 -8.79 3.40
CA PHE A 57 1.65 -9.01 2.17
C PHE A 57 3.09 -9.47 2.45
N ILE A 58 3.57 -9.33 3.69
CA ILE A 58 4.93 -9.69 4.08
C ILE A 58 5.06 -9.99 5.58
N ASP A 59 5.75 -11.10 5.90
CA ASP A 59 5.93 -11.56 7.30
C ASP A 59 7.28 -11.12 7.92
N THR A 60 8.20 -10.59 7.11
CA THR A 60 9.57 -10.26 7.51
C THR A 60 9.79 -8.75 7.62
N GLY A 61 10.94 -8.34 8.17
CA GLY A 61 11.35 -6.95 8.24
C GLY A 61 10.81 -6.21 9.47
N ILE A 62 11.25 -4.96 9.63
CA ILE A 62 10.96 -4.11 10.78
C ILE A 62 10.25 -2.85 10.30
N SER A 63 9.08 -2.56 10.86
CA SER A 63 8.37 -1.29 10.70
C SER A 63 9.19 -0.17 11.34
N GLN A 64 9.38 0.90 10.58
CA GLN A 64 10.12 2.09 10.99
C GLN A 64 9.33 3.33 10.60
N GLU A 65 9.61 4.41 11.31
CA GLU A 65 9.03 5.72 11.04
C GLU A 65 10.14 6.70 10.64
N ILE A 66 9.86 7.56 9.67
CA ILE A 66 10.79 8.63 9.31
C ILE A 66 10.94 9.65 10.44
N SER A 67 12.00 10.45 10.37
CA SER A 67 12.15 11.55 11.31
C SER A 67 10.97 12.53 11.24
N ALA A 68 10.44 12.90 12.42
CA ALA A 68 9.26 13.76 12.54
C ALA A 68 9.41 15.12 11.82
N VAL A 69 10.66 15.61 11.67
CA VAL A 69 10.95 16.87 10.98
C VAL A 69 10.56 16.84 9.49
N TYR A 70 10.45 15.66 8.89
CA TYR A 70 10.10 15.51 7.47
C TYR A 70 8.62 15.24 7.24
N LYS A 71 7.87 14.67 8.20
CA LYS A 71 6.47 14.23 8.00
C LYS A 71 5.58 15.30 7.37
N GLY A 72 5.64 16.55 7.87
CA GLY A 72 4.79 17.64 7.38
C GLY A 72 5.04 18.03 5.91
N SER A 73 6.20 17.68 5.35
CA SER A 73 6.57 18.00 3.97
C SER A 73 6.20 16.92 2.96
N PHE A 74 5.85 15.71 3.42
CA PHE A 74 5.60 14.56 2.55
C PHE A 74 4.20 13.97 2.76
N GLN A 75 3.69 13.29 1.74
CA GLN A 75 2.41 12.57 1.80
C GLN A 75 2.52 11.37 2.76
N GLN A 76 1.39 10.93 3.31
CA GLN A 76 1.37 9.98 4.43
C GLN A 76 1.96 8.60 4.09
N GLN A 77 1.93 8.17 2.83
CA GLN A 77 2.46 6.87 2.39
C GLN A 77 3.97 6.72 2.51
N VAL A 78 4.70 7.79 2.82
CA VAL A 78 6.13 7.72 3.11
C VAL A 78 6.48 8.02 4.57
N TRP A 79 5.49 8.21 5.44
CA TRP A 79 5.74 8.45 6.86
C TRP A 79 6.29 7.22 7.57
N ASN A 80 5.89 6.03 7.13
CA ASN A 80 6.45 4.76 7.57
C ASN A 80 7.18 4.08 6.43
N LEU A 81 8.06 3.14 6.79
CA LEU A 81 8.69 2.21 5.87
C LEU A 81 8.90 0.87 6.55
N ARG A 82 9.07 -0.18 5.75
CA ARG A 82 9.57 -1.46 6.23
C ARG A 82 11.01 -1.63 5.81
N SER A 83 11.87 -1.92 6.78
CA SER A 83 13.30 -2.15 6.60
C SER A 83 13.64 -3.64 6.75
N PHE A 84 14.67 -4.11 6.05
CA PHE A 84 15.04 -5.53 5.99
C PHE A 84 16.49 -5.74 6.42
N PRO A 85 16.78 -5.77 7.74
CA PRO A 85 18.12 -6.02 8.25
C PRO A 85 18.57 -7.48 8.10
N GLN A 86 17.61 -8.40 7.93
CA GLN A 86 17.85 -9.83 7.82
C GLN A 86 17.41 -10.36 6.45
N GLY A 87 18.07 -11.43 6.02
CA GLY A 87 17.83 -12.07 4.74
C GLY A 87 18.47 -11.33 3.56
N ILE A 88 18.86 -12.11 2.55
CA ILE A 88 19.39 -11.56 1.30
C ILE A 88 18.24 -11.07 0.41
N ARG A 89 17.07 -11.70 0.51
CA ARG A 89 15.91 -11.45 -0.34
C ARG A 89 14.64 -11.47 0.49
N ASN A 90 13.88 -10.39 0.45
CA ASN A 90 12.62 -10.24 1.17
C ASN A 90 11.54 -9.84 0.17
N CYS A 91 10.45 -10.61 0.10
CA CYS A 91 9.45 -10.49 -0.98
C CYS A 91 8.07 -10.21 -0.40
N TYR A 92 7.43 -9.18 -0.92
CA TYR A 92 5.99 -8.98 -0.80
C TYR A 92 5.28 -9.98 -1.72
N ASN A 93 4.19 -10.58 -1.26
CA ASN A 93 3.34 -11.44 -2.08
C ASN A 93 1.96 -10.79 -2.23
N ILE A 94 1.66 -10.29 -3.43
CA ILE A 94 0.48 -9.45 -3.68
C ILE A 94 -0.46 -10.18 -4.63
N SER A 95 -1.70 -10.41 -4.20
CA SER A 95 -2.75 -10.99 -5.04
C SER A 95 -3.17 -10.01 -6.13
N ILE A 96 -3.14 -10.45 -7.39
CA ILE A 96 -3.49 -9.63 -8.55
C ILE A 96 -4.37 -10.42 -9.55
N THR A 97 -4.88 -9.73 -10.56
CA THR A 97 -5.66 -10.36 -11.63
C THR A 97 -4.73 -10.75 -12.77
N GLN A 98 -4.64 -12.05 -13.05
CA GLN A 98 -3.87 -12.58 -14.18
C GLN A 98 -4.29 -11.91 -15.50
N GLY A 99 -3.33 -11.63 -16.38
CA GLY A 99 -3.58 -11.03 -17.70
C GLY A 99 -3.96 -9.54 -17.67
N THR A 100 -4.11 -8.94 -16.49
CA THR A 100 -4.40 -7.51 -16.35
C THR A 100 -3.11 -6.70 -16.39
N LYS A 101 -3.08 -5.62 -17.17
CA LYS A 101 -1.92 -4.74 -17.23
C LYS A 101 -1.85 -3.86 -15.98
N TYR A 102 -0.72 -3.88 -15.29
CA TYR A 102 -0.46 -3.06 -14.12
C TYR A 102 0.73 -2.13 -14.36
N LEU A 103 0.65 -0.92 -13.81
CA LEU A 103 1.85 -0.16 -13.46
C LEU A 103 2.18 -0.50 -12.00
N ILE A 104 3.37 -1.04 -11.79
CA ILE A 104 3.91 -1.35 -10.49
C ILE A 104 4.84 -0.22 -10.11
N ARG A 105 4.58 0.44 -8.99
CA ARG A 105 5.40 1.52 -8.45
C ARG A 105 5.91 1.16 -7.06
N GLY A 106 7.23 1.24 -6.87
CA GLY A 106 7.86 1.22 -5.56
C GLY A 106 8.36 2.61 -5.18
N THR A 107 8.00 3.09 -3.99
CA THR A 107 8.48 4.37 -3.43
C THR A 107 9.42 4.12 -2.26
N PHE A 108 10.56 4.79 -2.31
CA PHE A 108 11.67 4.64 -1.37
C PHE A 108 12.05 6.00 -0.80
N PHE A 109 11.56 6.32 0.39
CA PHE A 109 11.92 7.54 1.10
C PHE A 109 12.66 7.20 2.38
N TYR A 110 13.93 7.61 2.47
CA TYR A 110 14.77 7.28 3.61
C TYR A 110 14.39 8.09 4.86
N GLY A 111 14.21 9.41 4.74
CA GLY A 111 13.70 10.25 5.84
C GLY A 111 14.48 10.14 7.15
N ASN A 112 15.74 9.68 7.10
CA ASN A 112 16.60 9.40 8.25
C ASN A 112 15.94 8.52 9.32
N TYR A 113 15.16 7.50 8.90
CA TYR A 113 14.39 6.66 9.81
C TYR A 113 15.22 5.96 10.90
N ASP A 114 16.49 5.68 10.63
CA ASP A 114 17.40 5.00 11.56
C ASP A 114 18.36 5.96 12.29
N GLY A 115 18.28 7.26 12.00
CA GLY A 115 19.17 8.28 12.57
C GLY A 115 20.63 8.20 12.11
N GLN A 116 20.99 7.32 11.16
CA GLN A 116 22.39 7.07 10.80
C GLN A 116 22.87 7.87 9.59
N SER A 117 21.95 8.36 8.76
CA SER A 117 22.28 9.02 7.48
C SER A 117 23.21 8.18 6.58
N LYS A 118 23.14 6.84 6.70
CA LYS A 118 23.86 5.89 5.86
C LYS A 118 22.93 5.45 4.75
N LEU A 119 23.10 6.07 3.58
CA LEU A 119 22.18 5.91 2.47
C LEU A 119 22.44 4.57 1.75
N PRO A 120 21.45 3.66 1.71
CA PRO A 120 21.67 2.33 1.19
C PRO A 120 21.52 2.27 -0.34
N GLN A 121 22.14 1.25 -0.92
CA GLN A 121 21.90 0.79 -2.28
C GLN A 121 21.56 -0.70 -2.26
N PHE A 122 20.56 -1.09 -3.03
CA PHE A 122 20.06 -2.46 -3.11
C PHE A 122 19.25 -2.65 -4.39
N ASP A 123 18.93 -3.90 -4.74
CA ASP A 123 18.16 -4.18 -5.95
C ASP A 123 16.69 -4.43 -5.62
N ILE A 124 15.82 -4.08 -6.57
CA ILE A 124 14.42 -4.49 -6.57
C ILE A 124 14.18 -5.48 -7.72
N HIS A 125 13.43 -6.53 -7.42
CA HIS A 125 13.11 -7.61 -8.35
C HIS A 125 11.60 -7.76 -8.47
N LEU A 126 11.16 -8.21 -9.65
CA LEU A 126 9.79 -8.66 -9.89
C LEU A 126 9.79 -10.18 -10.15
N GLY A 127 9.24 -10.94 -9.21
CA GLY A 127 9.48 -12.38 -9.16
C GLY A 127 10.98 -12.65 -9.14
N VAL A 128 11.46 -13.62 -9.91
CA VAL A 128 12.90 -13.93 -9.98
C VAL A 128 13.72 -12.88 -10.75
N ASN A 129 13.08 -12.05 -11.56
CA ASN A 129 13.77 -11.14 -12.48
C ASN A 129 14.19 -9.85 -11.77
N MET A 130 15.42 -9.40 -12.04
CA MET A 130 15.85 -8.06 -11.62
C MET A 130 15.00 -7.02 -12.34
N TRP A 131 14.48 -6.07 -11.59
CA TRP A 131 13.72 -4.93 -12.12
C TRP A 131 14.64 -3.72 -12.22
N ASP A 132 15.24 -3.28 -11.11
CA ASP A 132 16.12 -2.09 -11.10
C ASP A 132 17.01 -2.08 -9.84
N THR A 133 17.96 -1.15 -9.78
CA THR A 133 18.73 -0.81 -8.58
C THR A 133 18.14 0.45 -7.92
N VAL A 134 17.85 0.34 -6.63
CA VAL A 134 17.46 1.46 -5.77
C VAL A 134 18.74 2.05 -5.17
N ASN A 135 19.02 3.31 -5.48
CA ASN A 135 20.19 4.02 -4.99
C ASN A 135 19.76 5.29 -4.26
N ILE A 136 19.83 5.28 -2.93
CA ILE A 136 19.50 6.46 -2.13
C ILE A 136 20.73 7.37 -2.07
N THR A 137 20.61 8.59 -2.58
CA THR A 137 21.71 9.56 -2.63
C THR A 137 21.46 10.79 -1.77
N ASN A 138 20.25 10.96 -1.24
CA ASN A 138 19.89 12.04 -0.35
C ASN A 138 18.85 11.57 0.68
N VAL A 139 18.94 12.09 1.91
CA VAL A 139 18.02 11.80 3.01
C VAL A 139 16.57 12.20 2.70
N THR A 140 16.37 13.27 1.94
CA THR A 140 15.07 13.91 1.73
C THR A 140 14.54 13.80 0.29
N ILE A 141 15.24 13.09 -0.61
CA ILE A 141 14.76 12.87 -1.98
C ILE A 141 14.21 11.44 -2.09
N PRO A 142 12.90 11.26 -2.30
CA PRO A 142 12.34 9.95 -2.58
C PRO A 142 12.89 9.40 -3.90
N VAL A 143 13.19 8.10 -3.93
CA VAL A 143 13.42 7.36 -5.17
C VAL A 143 12.14 6.62 -5.53
N ILE A 144 11.73 6.73 -6.79
CA ILE A 144 10.53 6.06 -7.33
C ILE A 144 11.00 5.13 -8.45
N LYS A 145 10.54 3.89 -8.42
CA LYS A 145 10.76 2.89 -9.48
C LYS A 145 9.43 2.46 -10.05
N GLU A 146 9.32 2.47 -11.38
CA GLU A 146 8.09 2.14 -12.12
C GLU A 146 8.35 1.07 -13.19
N LEU A 147 7.39 0.16 -13.36
CA LEU A 147 7.41 -0.87 -14.40
C LEU A 147 5.98 -1.21 -14.79
N ILE A 148 5.76 -1.38 -16.09
CA ILE A 148 4.50 -1.92 -16.61
C ILE A 148 4.66 -3.43 -16.77
N HIS A 149 3.74 -4.21 -16.21
CA HIS A 149 3.76 -5.66 -16.27
C HIS A 149 2.37 -6.25 -16.50
N VAL A 150 2.33 -7.34 -17.28
CA VAL A 150 1.13 -8.18 -17.45
C VAL A 150 1.46 -9.53 -16.83
N PRO A 151 0.94 -9.83 -15.63
CA PRO A 151 1.29 -11.05 -14.91
C PRO A 151 0.63 -12.26 -15.55
N SER A 152 1.39 -13.35 -15.65
CA SER A 152 0.91 -14.65 -16.11
C SER A 152 0.37 -15.53 -14.98
N GLN A 153 0.41 -15.05 -13.75
CA GLN A 153 -0.07 -15.73 -12.53
C GLN A 153 -1.06 -14.84 -11.77
N THR A 154 -1.66 -15.36 -10.71
CA THR A 154 -2.62 -14.63 -9.84
C THR A 154 -1.96 -13.93 -8.65
N ASN A 155 -0.64 -14.04 -8.53
CA ASN A 155 0.15 -13.34 -7.54
C ASN A 155 1.38 -12.68 -8.17
N LEU A 156 1.83 -11.61 -7.55
CA LEU A 156 3.00 -10.85 -7.93
C LEU A 156 3.94 -10.75 -6.75
N GLN A 157 5.22 -10.99 -6.98
CA GLN A 157 6.24 -10.81 -5.97
C GLN A 157 7.08 -9.57 -6.24
N VAL A 158 7.05 -8.61 -5.32
CA VAL A 158 7.98 -7.46 -5.32
C VAL A 158 9.04 -7.75 -4.26
N CYS A 159 10.28 -7.98 -4.69
CA CYS A 159 11.35 -8.42 -3.80
C CYS A 159 12.44 -7.39 -3.68
N LEU A 160 12.85 -7.09 -2.45
CA LEU A 160 14.03 -6.30 -2.14
C LEU A 160 15.22 -7.25 -1.92
N VAL A 161 16.33 -6.97 -2.60
CA VAL A 161 17.53 -7.82 -2.60
C VAL A 161 18.71 -7.03 -2.06
N ASN A 162 19.24 -7.49 -0.93
CA ASN A 162 20.41 -6.90 -0.30
C ASN A 162 21.68 -7.22 -1.10
N THR A 163 22.36 -6.18 -1.58
CA THR A 163 23.62 -6.27 -2.32
C THR A 163 24.85 -6.03 -1.45
N GLY A 164 24.67 -5.87 -0.13
CA GLY A 164 25.74 -5.58 0.83
C GLY A 164 26.06 -4.09 0.99
N LEU A 165 25.35 -3.20 0.30
CA LEU A 165 25.59 -1.75 0.29
C LEU A 165 24.58 -0.96 1.15
N GLY A 166 24.08 -1.59 2.21
CA GLY A 166 23.16 -0.99 3.17
C GLY A 166 21.88 -1.81 3.34
N MET A 167 20.99 -1.33 4.21
CA MET A 167 19.75 -2.03 4.54
C MET A 167 18.66 -1.74 3.51
N PRO A 168 18.10 -2.76 2.81
CA PRO A 168 16.96 -2.56 1.95
C PRO A 168 15.74 -2.09 2.74
N PHE A 169 14.93 -1.23 2.13
CA PHE A 169 13.68 -0.78 2.69
C PHE A 169 12.69 -0.38 1.60
N ILE A 170 11.41 -0.25 1.93
CA ILE A 170 10.39 0.30 1.03
C ILE A 170 9.34 1.06 1.84
N SER A 171 8.85 2.17 1.28
CA SER A 171 7.86 3.05 1.93
C SER A 171 6.45 2.79 1.42
N ALA A 172 6.28 2.62 0.10
CA ALA A 172 4.98 2.30 -0.49
C ALA A 172 5.09 1.44 -1.74
N ILE A 173 4.06 0.62 -1.98
CA ILE A 173 3.87 -0.14 -3.23
C ILE A 173 2.50 0.23 -3.80
N GLU A 174 2.45 0.63 -5.07
CA GLU A 174 1.19 0.95 -5.76
C GLU A 174 1.07 0.13 -7.04
N LEU A 175 -0.13 -0.42 -7.29
CA LEU A 175 -0.46 -1.22 -8.46
C LEU A 175 -1.77 -0.74 -9.12
N PRO A 176 -1.81 0.48 -9.72
CA PRO A 176 -2.86 0.85 -10.64
C PRO A 176 -2.99 -0.14 -11.79
N ARG A 177 -4.22 -0.57 -12.08
CA ARG A 177 -4.55 -1.16 -13.38
C ARG A 177 -4.40 -0.11 -14.48
N TYR A 178 -3.70 -0.48 -15.55
CA TYR A 178 -3.72 0.24 -16.82
C TYR A 178 -4.85 -0.32 -17.68
N LEU A 179 -5.70 0.58 -18.19
CA LEU A 179 -6.68 0.26 -19.24
C LEU A 179 -5.99 0.12 -20.61
#